data_AF-A0A2A3D934-F1
#
_entry.id   AF-A0A2A3D934-F1
#
_cell.length_a   1.000
_cell.length_b   1.000
_cell.length_c   1.000
_cell.angle_alpha   90.00
_cell.angle_beta   90.00
_cell.angle_gamma   90.00
#
_symmetry.space_group_name_H-M   'P 1'
#
loop_
_entity.id
_entity.type
_entity.pdbx_description
1 polymer ?
#
loop_
_entity_poly.entity_id
_entity_poly.type
_entity_poly.pdbx_seq_one_letter_code
_entity_poly.pdbx_strand_id
1 'polypeptide(L)' 'MTETVIVKTEGTTLSALLARHYRKVFSGMVAKTFALNRDLARSGPLLPVGRVVTVLTPAEMAAEGGAAKSVIDLFS' A
#
# COMPACT_ATOMS: atom_id res chain seq x y z
N MET A 1 7.12 7.07 10.42
CA MET A 1 8.22 6.08 10.35
C MET A 1 7.86 5.00 9.32
N THR A 2 8.83 4.57 8.49
CA THR A 2 8.63 3.58 7.42
C THR A 2 9.35 2.26 7.72
N GLU A 3 8.81 1.16 7.25
CA GLU A 3 9.38 -0.19 7.33
C GLU A 3 9.48 -0.83 5.93
N THR A 4 10.29 -1.86 5.77
CA THR A 4 10.47 -2.55 4.49
C THR A 4 9.87 -3.95 4.54
N VAL A 5 9.08 -4.28 3.52
CA VAL A 5 8.44 -5.58 3.36
C VAL A 5 8.94 -6.23 2.09
N ILE A 6 9.37 -7.48 2.19
CA ILE A 6 9.84 -8.26 1.04
C ILE A 6 8.69 -9.10 0.50
N VAL A 7 8.46 -9.05 -0.82
CA VAL A 7 7.49 -9.90 -1.52
C VAL A 7 8.02 -11.34 -1.51
N LYS A 8 7.34 -12.24 -0.78
CA LYS A 8 7.76 -13.65 -0.64
C LYS A 8 7.01 -14.62 -1.54
N THR A 9 5.92 -14.20 -2.18
CA THR A 9 5.00 -15.10 -2.86
C THR A 9 4.69 -14.58 -4.26
N GLU A 10 4.72 -15.47 -5.25
CA GLU A 10 4.35 -15.15 -6.64
C GLU A 10 2.87 -14.78 -6.75
N GLY A 11 2.51 -13.98 -7.76
CA GLY A 11 1.12 -13.57 -7.99
C GLY A 11 0.57 -12.60 -6.93
N THR A 12 1.42 -12.00 -6.10
CA THR A 12 0.98 -11.08 -5.05
C THR A 12 0.76 -9.68 -5.62
N THR A 13 -0.44 -9.13 -5.41
CA THR A 13 -0.73 -7.71 -5.67
C THR A 13 -0.33 -6.84 -4.49
N LEU A 14 -0.12 -5.55 -4.74
CA LEU A 14 0.24 -4.60 -3.69
C LEU A 14 -0.85 -4.50 -2.60
N SER A 15 -2.13 -4.53 -2.98
CA SER A 15 -3.25 -4.57 -2.03
C SER A 15 -3.25 -5.84 -1.18
N ALA A 16 -3.00 -7.01 -1.77
CA ALA A 16 -2.95 -8.28 -1.05
C ALA A 16 -1.77 -8.33 -0.06
N LEU A 17 -0.60 -7.81 -0.46
CA LEU A 17 0.58 -7.71 0.40
C LEU A 17 0.28 -6.84 1.63
N LEU A 18 -0.31 -5.66 1.41
CA LEU A 18 -0.59 -4.74 2.50
C LEU A 18 -1.70 -5.25 3.42
N ALA A 19 -2.75 -5.87 2.85
CA ALA A 19 -3.81 -6.49 3.66
C ALA A 19 -3.26 -7.58 4.58
N ARG A 20 -2.31 -8.40 4.10
CA ARG A 20 -1.65 -9.43 4.91
C ARG A 20 -0.70 -8.83 5.95
N HIS A 21 0.03 -7.78 5.58
CA HIS A 21 0.99 -7.11 6.46
C HIS A 21 0.29 -6.40 7.62
N TYR A 22 -0.71 -5.56 7.33
CA TYR A 22 -1.40 -4.77 8.34
C TYR A 22 -2.52 -5.52 9.06
N ARG A 23 -3.03 -6.64 8.50
CA ARG A 23 -4.23 -7.36 8.97
C ARG A 23 -5.47 -6.46 9.15
N LYS A 24 -5.44 -5.25 8.60
CA LYS A 24 -6.46 -4.20 8.65
C LYS A 24 -6.41 -3.43 7.33
N VAL A 25 -7.56 -2.95 6.89
CA VAL A 25 -7.67 -2.11 5.69
C VAL A 25 -7.69 -0.66 6.13
N PHE A 26 -6.78 0.15 5.58
CA PHE A 26 -6.73 1.59 5.80
C PHE A 26 -7.10 2.31 4.49
N SER A 27 -7.82 3.42 4.60
CA SER A 27 -8.16 4.24 3.43
C SER A 27 -6.90 4.82 2.79
N GLY A 28 -6.84 4.81 1.45
CA GLY A 28 -5.73 5.36 0.68
C GLY A 28 -4.40 4.60 0.84
N MET A 29 -4.40 3.44 1.47
CA MET A 29 -3.19 2.66 1.79
C MET A 29 -2.34 2.37 0.55
N VAL A 30 -2.97 1.92 -0.53
CA VAL A 30 -2.32 1.60 -1.82
C VAL A 30 -1.69 2.85 -2.44
N ALA A 31 -2.42 3.97 -2.47
CA ALA A 31 -1.93 5.23 -3.04
C ALA A 31 -0.71 5.78 -2.27
N LYS A 32 -0.73 5.67 -0.93
CA LYS A 32 0.40 6.09 -0.08
C LYS A 32 1.63 5.22 -0.29
N THR A 33 1.45 3.90 -0.39
CA THR A 33 2.56 2.98 -0.70
C THR A 33 3.11 3.23 -2.11
N PHE A 34 2.28 3.55 -3.10
CA PHE A 34 2.77 3.96 -4.43
C PHE A 34 3.53 5.29 -4.41
N ALA A 35 3.12 6.26 -3.58
CA ALA A 35 3.84 7.52 -3.43
C ALA A 35 5.26 7.30 -2.87
N LEU A 36 5.43 6.34 -1.97
CA LEU A 36 6.72 5.95 -1.40
C LEU A 36 7.57 5.10 -2.34
N ASN A 37 6.95 4.34 -3.25
CA ASN A 37 7.63 3.45 -4.17
C ASN A 37 7.19 3.75 -5.60
N ARG A 38 7.60 4.91 -6.10
CA ARG A 38 7.20 5.42 -7.42
C ARG A 38 7.61 4.50 -8.56
N ASP A 39 8.66 3.71 -8.36
CA ASP A 39 9.11 2.64 -9.24
C ASP A 39 8.12 1.47 -9.32
N LEU A 40 7.35 1.18 -8.26
CA LEU A 40 6.34 0.12 -8.28
C LEU A 40 5.15 0.47 -9.18
N ALA A 41 4.91 1.75 -9.46
CA ALA A 41 3.89 2.15 -10.42
C ALA A 41 4.22 1.71 -11.85
N ARG A 42 5.49 1.36 -12.13
CA ARG A 42 5.94 0.80 -13.42
C ARG A 42 5.90 -0.71 -13.45
N SER A 43 5.96 -1.38 -12.29
CA SER A 43 5.67 -2.81 -12.24
C SER A 43 4.20 -3.02 -12.54
N GLY A 44 3.88 -4.04 -13.33
CA GLY A 44 2.52 -4.41 -13.64
C GLY A 44 1.69 -4.77 -12.39
N PRO A 45 0.46 -5.27 -12.57
CA PRO A 45 -0.46 -5.55 -11.46
C PRO A 45 0.07 -6.56 -10.44
N LEU A 46 1.07 -7.38 -10.82
CA LEU A 46 1.71 -8.38 -9.97
C LEU A 46 3.11 -7.94 -9.57
N LEU A 47 3.41 -8.05 -8.28
CA LEU A 47 4.72 -7.73 -7.74
C LEU A 47 5.70 -8.90 -7.94
N PRO A 48 6.93 -8.67 -8.43
CA PRO A 48 7.93 -9.71 -8.53
C PRO A 48 8.40 -10.17 -7.14
N VAL A 49 8.66 -11.47 -7.02
CA VAL A 49 9.21 -12.06 -5.78
C VAL A 49 10.60 -11.51 -5.49
N GLY A 50 10.91 -11.31 -4.22
CA GLY A 50 12.17 -10.71 -3.76
C GLY A 50 12.17 -9.18 -3.84
N ARG A 51 11.12 -8.56 -4.37
CA ARG A 51 11.00 -7.10 -4.38
C ARG A 51 10.86 -6.57 -2.95
N VAL A 52 11.62 -5.52 -2.66
CA VAL A 52 11.51 -4.75 -1.42
C VAL A 52 10.50 -3.62 -1.64
N VAL A 53 9.49 -3.56 -0.78
CA VAL A 53 8.44 -2.53 -0.77
C VAL A 53 8.56 -1.73 0.52
N THR A 54 8.73 -0.42 0.41
CA THR A 54 8.76 0.47 1.57
C THR A 54 7.33 0.85 1.95
N VAL A 55 6.93 0.57 3.17
CA VAL A 55 5.57 0.85 3.66
C VAL A 55 5.65 1.69 4.94
N LEU A 56 4.59 2.42 5.27
CA LEU A 56 4.51 3.11 6.56
C LEU A 56 4.22 2.10 7.66
N THR A 57 4.63 2.37 8.91
CA THR A 57 4.23 1.48 10.01
C THR A 57 2.71 1.51 10.21
N PRO A 58 2.09 0.47 10.82
CA PRO A 58 0.65 0.43 11.03
C PRO A 58 0.12 1.63 11.82
N ALA A 59 0.91 2.13 12.78
CA ALA A 59 0.57 3.30 13.60
C ALA A 59 0.51 4.59 12.76
N GLU A 60 1.46 4.78 11.85
CA GLU A 60 1.51 5.95 10.96
C GLU A 60 0.41 5.88 9.90
N MET A 61 0.16 4.68 9.35
CA MET A 61 -0.97 4.46 8.44
C MET A 61 -2.32 4.75 9.09
N ALA A 62 -2.48 4.41 10.37
CA ALA A 62 -3.69 4.71 11.13
C ALA A 62 -3.85 6.21 11.43
N ALA A 63 -2.77 6.89 11.86
CA ALA A 63 -2.77 8.32 12.12
C ALA A 63 -3.15 9.14 10.88
N GLU A 64 -2.66 8.68 9.73
CA GLU A 64 -2.81 9.38 8.46
C GLU A 64 -4.07 8.93 7.68
N GLY A 65 -4.70 7.82 8.08
CA GLY A 65 -6.00 7.35 7.57
C GLY A 65 -7.20 8.09 8.14
N GLY A 66 -7.01 8.92 9.17
CA GLY A 66 -8.04 9.78 9.76
C GLY A 66 -8.38 11.03 8.93
N ALA A 67 -7.57 11.38 7.94
CA ALA A 67 -7.87 12.47 7.03
C ALA A 67 -8.83 11.99 5.93
N ALA A 68 -10.13 11.94 6.26
CA ALA A 68 -11.19 11.78 5.28
C ALA A 68 -11.18 13.00 4.34
N LYS A 69 -10.44 12.92 3.22
CA LYS A 69 -10.67 13.82 2.10
C LYS A 69 -12.00 13.44 1.49
N SER A 70 -12.92 14.39 1.46
CA SER A 70 -14.23 14.26 0.82
C SER A 70 -14.04 13.65 -0.57
N VAL A 71 -14.42 12.38 -0.71
CA VAL A 71 -14.54 11.74 -2.00
C VAL A 71 -15.72 12.43 -2.66
N ILE A 72 -15.43 13.31 -3.62
CA ILE A 72 -16.45 13.80 -4.53
C ILE A 72 -16.78 12.58 -5.39
N ASP A 73 -17.95 12.02 -5.14
CA ASP A 73 -18.45 10.83 -5.81
C ASP A 73 -18.38 11.04 -7.33
N LEU A 74 -17.67 10.16 -8.03
CA LEU A 74 -17.47 10.25 -9.48
C LEU A 74 -18.67 9.69 -10.27
N PHE A 75 -19.70 9.19 -9.56
CA PHE A 75 -20.90 8.58 -10.12
C PHE A 75 -22.21 9.26 -9.67
N SER A 76 -22.12 10.44 -9.04
CA SER A 76 -23.28 11.29 -8.74
C SER A 76 -23.54 12.32 -9.84
#